data_AF-A0AA39MIQ1-F1
#
_entry.id   AF-A0AA39MIQ1-F1
#
_cell.length_a   1.000
_cell.length_b   1.000
_cell.length_c   1.000
_cell.angle_alpha   90.00
_cell.angle_beta   90.00
_cell.angle_gamma   90.00
#
_symmetry.space_group_name_H-M   'P 1'
#
loop_
_entity.id
_entity.type
_entity.pdbx_description
1 polymer ?
#
loop_
_entity_poly.entity_id
_entity_poly.type
_entity_poly.pdbx_seq_one_letter_code
_entity_poly.pdbx_strand_id
1 'polypeptide(L)'
;MSWLLDGRLLWYSVLRQTSAYTLDDLTKCLCRWGIRLSTCKRVRVHDQLPRTSLRTSEPVPYRRKGFQLTMEDFASYVERRRQLFRNSDVARAALKHGGLIWRLAMEEVSEEYVTSGPSPRVMETGACLRTTEGEALWDEMLMDDQIDVICGVYKVETEDDRYPKGDRRGKLTEHVSWFPKDAGWRGCGLDVGFWSPDAESWYQHRLANYLDGDFKCKNQSEWKRSLKLWRDAPKLAEGLEKVSQGFLQCHVLRLCTLIVLICSFSRMF
;
A
#
# COMPACT_ATOMS: atom_id res chain seq x y z
N MET A 1 20.05 -7.93 -9.46
CA MET A 1 18.78 -7.38 -8.94
C MET A 1 17.98 -6.92 -10.15
N SER A 2 16.72 -7.30 -10.25
CA SER A 2 15.90 -6.98 -11.43
C SER A 2 14.71 -6.16 -10.96
N TRP A 3 14.67 -4.88 -11.32
CA TRP A 3 13.66 -3.97 -10.84
C TRP A 3 12.40 -4.10 -11.69
N LEU A 4 11.28 -4.28 -11.03
CA LEU A 4 9.95 -4.14 -11.61
C LEU A 4 9.39 -2.83 -11.10
N LEU A 5 8.95 -1.95 -12.00
CA LEU A 5 8.26 -0.74 -11.61
C LEU A 5 6.81 -0.90 -12.04
N ASP A 6 5.88 -0.79 -11.07
CA ASP A 6 4.45 -0.67 -11.38
C ASP A 6 4.29 0.63 -12.17
N GLY A 7 3.78 0.51 -13.39
CA GLY A 7 3.47 1.61 -14.28
C GLY A 7 2.35 2.45 -13.70
N ARG A 8 2.70 3.29 -12.72
CA ARG A 8 1.96 4.47 -12.31
C ARG A 8 2.98 5.56 -12.07
N LEU A 9 3.34 6.21 -13.18
CA LEU A 9 3.67 7.63 -13.23
C LEU A 9 4.78 8.14 -12.32
N LEU A 10 5.95 8.42 -12.93
CA LEU A 10 6.75 9.65 -12.75
C LEU A 10 8.18 9.54 -13.30
N TRP A 11 8.46 8.66 -14.27
CA TRP A 11 9.79 8.69 -14.88
C TRP A 11 10.10 10.08 -15.48
N TYR A 12 9.11 10.90 -15.91
CA TYR A 12 9.39 12.21 -16.50
C TYR A 12 10.04 13.16 -15.49
N SER A 13 9.58 13.12 -14.24
CA SER A 13 10.11 13.93 -13.13
C SER A 13 11.35 13.32 -12.52
N VAL A 14 11.41 11.99 -12.46
CA VAL A 14 12.50 11.22 -11.84
C VAL A 14 13.72 11.11 -12.76
N LEU A 15 13.54 10.93 -14.08
CA LEU A 15 14.64 10.93 -15.06
C LEU A 15 15.17 12.34 -15.36
N ARG A 16 14.46 13.40 -14.96
CA ARG A 16 15.00 14.77 -14.95
C ARG A 16 15.78 15.10 -13.68
N GLN A 17 15.75 14.25 -12.64
CA GLN A 17 16.62 14.46 -11.49
C GLN A 17 18.05 14.13 -11.87
N THR A 18 18.85 15.18 -12.03
CA THR A 18 20.29 15.13 -12.34
C THR A 18 21.13 14.49 -11.23
N SER A 19 20.53 14.04 -10.12
CA SER A 19 21.21 13.55 -8.91
C SER A 19 21.05 12.05 -8.63
N ALA A 20 20.25 11.31 -9.41
CA ALA A 20 20.12 9.86 -9.24
C ALA A 20 21.14 9.14 -10.13
N TYR A 21 22.29 8.78 -9.56
CA TYR A 21 23.39 8.16 -10.32
C TYR A 21 23.39 6.63 -10.21
N THR A 22 22.67 6.08 -9.23
CA THR A 22 22.55 4.64 -8.98
C THR A 22 21.08 4.20 -8.90
N LEU A 23 20.86 2.88 -8.99
CA LEU A 23 19.53 2.30 -8.79
C LEU A 23 19.04 2.50 -7.35
N ASP A 24 19.95 2.54 -6.38
CA ASP A 24 19.61 2.84 -4.98
C ASP A 24 19.15 4.30 -4.82
N ASP A 25 19.80 5.25 -5.50
CA ASP A 25 19.37 6.65 -5.51
C ASP A 25 17.98 6.81 -6.14
N LEU A 26 17.74 6.08 -7.23
CA LEU A 26 16.44 6.04 -7.89
C LEU A 26 15.37 5.45 -6.96
N THR A 27 15.64 4.32 -6.31
CA THR A 27 14.70 3.67 -5.40
C THR A 27 14.41 4.56 -4.17
N LYS A 28 15.44 5.20 -3.60
CA LYS A 28 15.24 6.18 -2.53
C LYS A 28 14.42 7.37 -3.00
N CYS A 29 14.67 7.89 -4.20
CA CYS A 29 13.86 8.96 -4.76
C CYS A 29 12.39 8.54 -4.89
N LEU A 30 12.10 7.42 -5.56
CA LEU A 30 10.73 6.92 -5.72
C LEU A 30 10.04 6.72 -4.36
N CYS A 31 10.75 6.14 -3.40
CA CYS A 31 10.29 5.97 -2.02
C CYS A 31 9.98 7.33 -1.37
N ARG A 32 10.87 8.33 -1.43
CA ARG A 32 10.65 9.67 -0.83
C ARG A 32 9.40 10.37 -1.35
N TRP A 33 9.09 10.17 -2.62
CA TRP A 33 7.90 10.74 -3.25
C TRP A 33 6.63 9.92 -3.00
N GLY A 34 6.71 8.81 -2.25
CA GLY A 34 5.58 7.91 -2.03
C GLY A 34 5.05 7.27 -3.30
N ILE A 35 5.92 7.13 -4.31
CA ILE A 35 5.61 6.48 -5.59
C ILE A 35 5.70 4.97 -5.36
N ARG A 36 4.68 4.25 -5.82
CA ARG A 36 4.69 2.79 -5.76
C ARG A 36 5.82 2.23 -6.61
N LEU A 37 6.59 1.31 -6.05
CA LEU A 37 7.74 0.70 -6.71
C LEU A 37 7.87 -0.77 -6.32
N SER A 38 8.72 -1.52 -7.02
CA SER A 38 9.06 -2.90 -6.67
C SER A 38 10.54 -3.19 -6.92
N THR A 39 11.12 -4.07 -6.11
CA THR A 39 12.59 -4.25 -6.00
C THR A 39 13.02 -5.68 -6.30
N CYS A 40 12.29 -6.35 -7.18
CA CYS A 40 12.26 -7.80 -7.29
C CYS A 40 13.60 -8.54 -7.37
N LYS A 41 13.53 -9.79 -6.92
CA LYS A 41 14.55 -10.81 -7.18
C LYS A 41 14.07 -11.76 -8.26
N ARG A 42 14.85 -11.90 -9.32
CA ARG A 42 14.66 -12.94 -10.34
C ARG A 42 15.08 -14.30 -9.77
N VAL A 43 14.21 -15.28 -9.91
CA VAL A 43 14.40 -16.64 -9.40
C VAL A 43 14.21 -17.64 -10.52
N ARG A 44 15.06 -18.68 -10.57
CA ARG A 44 14.92 -19.77 -11.53
C ARG A 44 13.79 -20.69 -11.08
N VAL A 45 13.00 -21.20 -12.02
CA VAL A 45 11.78 -21.98 -11.75
C VAL A 45 12.03 -23.19 -10.84
N HIS A 46 13.23 -23.77 -10.87
CA HIS A 46 13.61 -24.93 -10.07
C HIS A 46 13.91 -24.64 -8.60
N ASP A 47 14.06 -23.37 -8.20
CA ASP A 47 14.43 -22.97 -6.83
C ASP A 47 13.21 -22.58 -5.96
N GLN A 48 11.99 -22.96 -6.37
CA GLN A 48 10.77 -22.59 -5.63
C GLN A 48 10.66 -23.35 -4.31
N LEU A 49 10.74 -22.61 -3.21
CA LEU A 49 10.52 -23.11 -1.86
C LEU A 49 9.02 -23.17 -1.53
N PRO A 50 8.61 -24.03 -0.57
CA PRO A 50 7.26 -24.04 -0.04
C PRO A 50 6.87 -22.67 0.54
N ARG A 51 5.68 -22.18 0.22
CA ARG A 51 5.18 -20.90 0.71
C ARG A 51 4.84 -20.98 2.19
N THR A 52 5.27 -19.96 2.95
CA THR A 52 4.88 -19.74 4.34
C THR A 52 4.17 -18.39 4.43
N SER A 53 2.86 -18.42 4.67
CA SER A 53 2.11 -17.17 4.90
C SER A 53 2.51 -16.59 6.26
N LEU A 54 3.21 -15.45 6.25
CA LEU A 54 3.43 -14.66 7.46
C LEU A 54 2.15 -13.89 7.80
N ARG A 55 1.21 -14.57 8.46
CA ARG A 55 0.02 -13.94 9.04
C ARG A 55 0.41 -13.08 10.24
N THR A 56 -0.34 -12.02 10.47
CA THR A 56 -0.25 -11.28 11.73
C THR A 56 -0.69 -12.20 12.87
N SER A 57 0.13 -12.33 13.92
CA SER A 57 -0.21 -13.12 15.11
C SER A 57 -1.41 -12.53 15.86
N GLU A 58 -1.62 -11.22 15.76
CA GLU A 58 -2.72 -10.52 16.41
C GLU A 58 -3.88 -10.29 15.44
N PRO A 59 -5.10 -10.76 15.76
CA PRO A 59 -6.28 -10.43 14.98
C PRO A 59 -6.69 -8.97 15.20
N VAL A 60 -7.32 -8.37 14.19
CA VAL A 60 -7.94 -7.04 14.34
C VAL A 60 -8.95 -7.01 15.50
N PRO A 61 -9.01 -5.92 16.29
CA PRO A 61 -9.87 -5.87 17.45
C PRO A 61 -11.35 -5.92 17.08
N TYR A 62 -12.12 -6.64 17.90
CA TYR A 62 -13.57 -6.73 17.77
C TYR A 62 -14.26 -5.71 18.66
N ARG A 63 -15.29 -5.05 18.15
CA ARG A 63 -16.07 -4.03 18.86
C ARG A 63 -17.56 -4.28 18.70
N ARG A 64 -18.34 -3.95 19.73
CA ARG A 64 -19.80 -3.98 19.68
C ARG A 64 -20.33 -2.80 18.88
N LYS A 65 -21.56 -2.92 18.38
CA LYS A 65 -22.26 -1.80 17.75
C LYS A 65 -22.32 -0.59 18.70
N GLY A 66 -22.10 0.60 18.16
CA GLY A 66 -22.17 1.85 18.92
C GLY A 66 -20.97 2.11 19.84
N PHE A 67 -19.91 1.31 19.74
CA PHE A 67 -18.67 1.59 20.48
C PHE A 67 -18.16 3.01 20.15
N GLN A 68 -17.65 3.68 21.18
CA GLN A 68 -17.04 4.99 21.03
C GLN A 68 -15.53 4.81 21.03
N LEU A 69 -14.87 5.46 20.08
CA LEU A 69 -13.42 5.49 20.00
C LEU A 69 -12.87 6.49 21.00
N THR A 70 -11.72 6.16 21.57
CA THR A 70 -11.02 6.97 22.56
C THR A 70 -9.58 7.24 22.14
N MET A 71 -8.90 8.13 22.87
CA MET A 71 -7.46 8.34 22.69
C MET A 71 -6.67 7.05 22.98
N GLU A 72 -7.14 6.23 23.93
CA GLU A 72 -6.52 4.93 24.23
C GLU A 72 -6.64 3.97 23.05
N ASP A 73 -7.77 3.96 22.34
CA ASP A 73 -7.95 3.18 21.12
C ASP A 73 -6.97 3.61 20.02
N PHE A 74 -6.79 4.92 19.85
CA PHE A 74 -5.86 5.48 18.88
C PHE A 74 -4.41 5.14 19.24
N ALA A 75 -4.02 5.32 20.50
CA ALA A 75 -2.69 4.95 21.01
C ALA A 75 -2.41 3.44 20.85
N SER A 76 -3.40 2.59 21.15
CA SER A 76 -3.31 1.15 20.95
C SER A 76 -3.16 0.77 19.46
N TYR A 77 -3.85 1.47 18.57
CA TYR A 77 -3.64 1.32 17.12
C TYR A 77 -2.21 1.68 16.71
N VAL A 78 -1.71 2.84 17.12
CA VAL A 78 -0.36 3.30 16.77
C VAL A 78 0.70 2.30 17.27
N GLU A 79 0.55 1.78 18.48
CA GLU A 79 1.49 0.80 19.03
C GLU A 79 1.44 -0.55 18.28
N ARG A 80 0.26 -1.05 17.89
CA ARG A 80 0.16 -2.27 17.08
C ARG A 80 0.80 -2.11 15.71
N ARG A 81 0.62 -0.95 15.06
CA ARG A 81 1.27 -0.62 13.79
C ARG A 81 2.80 -0.60 13.95
N ARG A 82 3.30 0.04 15.01
CA ARG A 82 4.73 0.06 15.35
C ARG A 82 5.31 -1.32 15.58
N GLN A 83 4.58 -2.18 16.29
CA GLN A 83 5.01 -3.57 16.50
C GLN A 83 5.05 -4.36 15.19
N LEU A 84 4.07 -4.16 14.30
CA LEU A 84 4.05 -4.79 12.99
C LEU A 84 5.26 -4.38 12.13
N PHE A 85 5.64 -3.09 12.13
CA PHE A 85 6.80 -2.62 11.37
C PHE A 85 8.16 -3.04 11.92
N ARG A 86 8.23 -3.71 13.08
CA ARG A 86 9.46 -4.41 13.51
C ARG A 86 9.83 -5.55 12.55
N ASN A 87 8.87 -6.08 11.80
CA ASN A 87 9.14 -7.02 10.73
C ASN A 87 9.65 -6.27 9.49
N SER A 88 10.94 -6.45 9.16
CA SER A 88 11.57 -5.77 8.03
C SER A 88 10.96 -6.08 6.67
N ASP A 89 10.34 -7.26 6.47
CA ASP A 89 9.65 -7.62 5.22
C ASP A 89 8.39 -6.75 5.06
N VAL A 90 7.63 -6.60 6.15
CA VAL A 90 6.41 -5.77 6.18
C VAL A 90 6.75 -4.29 6.02
N ALA A 91 7.78 -3.82 6.73
CA ALA A 91 8.27 -2.45 6.62
C ALA A 91 8.69 -2.11 5.18
N ARG A 92 9.47 -2.99 4.54
CA ARG A 92 9.88 -2.82 3.13
C ARG A 92 8.68 -2.85 2.19
N ALA A 93 7.75 -3.78 2.35
CA ALA A 93 6.54 -3.84 1.54
C ALA A 93 5.69 -2.57 1.67
N ALA A 94 5.54 -2.04 2.90
CA ALA A 94 4.78 -0.82 3.16
C ALA A 94 5.43 0.43 2.56
N LEU A 95 6.76 0.57 2.64
CA LEU A 95 7.52 1.64 1.98
C LEU A 95 7.37 1.59 0.44
N LYS A 96 7.32 0.38 -0.14
CA LYS A 96 7.16 0.20 -1.60
C LYS A 96 5.72 0.40 -2.08
N HIS A 97 4.76 0.35 -1.17
CA HIS A 97 3.34 0.33 -1.50
C HIS A 97 2.85 1.65 -2.13
N GLY A 98 3.52 2.76 -1.82
CA GLY A 98 3.08 4.12 -2.18
C GLY A 98 1.78 4.53 -1.49
N GLY A 99 1.37 5.77 -1.74
CA GLY A 99 0.12 6.33 -1.21
C GLY A 99 0.06 6.32 0.32
N LEU A 100 -1.14 6.06 0.87
CA LEU A 100 -1.35 6.21 2.31
C LEU A 100 -0.60 5.16 3.16
N ILE A 101 -0.49 3.92 2.70
CA ILE A 101 0.26 2.88 3.42
C ILE A 101 1.73 3.27 3.55
N TRP A 102 2.33 3.78 2.47
CA TRP A 102 3.67 4.35 2.52
C TRP A 102 3.75 5.50 3.53
N ARG A 103 2.80 6.43 3.50
CA ARG A 103 2.83 7.59 4.40
C ARG A 103 2.79 7.19 5.87
N LEU A 104 1.99 6.17 6.20
CA LEU A 104 1.92 5.61 7.56
C LEU A 104 3.23 4.90 7.93
N ALA A 105 3.88 4.22 7.00
CA ALA A 105 5.18 3.58 7.22
C ALA A 105 6.30 4.60 7.47
N MET A 106 6.31 5.72 6.73
CA MET A 106 7.31 6.79 6.88
C MET A 106 7.32 7.45 8.27
N GLU A 107 6.29 7.25 9.09
CA GLU A 107 6.28 7.74 10.49
C GLU A 107 7.18 6.92 11.42
N GLU A 108 7.45 5.67 11.05
CA GLU A 108 8.03 4.68 11.96
C GLU A 108 9.24 3.97 11.35
N VAL A 109 9.41 4.03 10.02
CA VAL A 109 10.42 3.28 9.28
C VAL A 109 11.31 4.23 8.48
N SER A 110 12.63 4.02 8.57
CA SER A 110 13.61 4.72 7.73
C SER A 110 13.49 4.28 6.26
N GLU A 111 13.61 5.24 5.34
CA GLU A 111 13.65 4.96 3.91
C GLU A 111 14.81 4.03 3.50
N GLU A 112 15.87 3.92 4.31
CA GLU A 112 17.04 3.06 4.04
C GLU A 112 16.69 1.57 3.92
N TYR A 113 15.57 1.15 4.51
CA TYR A 113 15.06 -0.21 4.36
C TYR A 113 14.76 -0.54 2.90
N VAL A 114 14.34 0.43 2.08
CA VAL A 114 13.94 0.18 0.68
C VAL A 114 15.11 -0.28 -0.20
N THR A 115 16.35 0.13 0.12
CA THR A 115 17.56 -0.19 -0.66
C THR A 115 18.26 -1.47 -0.20
N SER A 116 17.80 -2.10 0.87
CA SER A 116 18.37 -3.38 1.34
C SER A 116 18.04 -4.56 0.42
N GLY A 117 17.14 -4.35 -0.55
CA GLY A 117 16.69 -5.37 -1.48
C GLY A 117 15.70 -6.36 -0.89
N PRO A 118 15.27 -7.34 -1.71
CA PRO A 118 14.43 -8.42 -1.25
C PRO A 118 15.10 -9.26 -0.19
N SER A 119 14.29 -9.68 0.76
CA SER A 119 14.61 -10.52 1.89
C SER A 119 15.15 -11.85 1.40
N PRO A 120 16.09 -12.48 2.11
CA PRO A 120 16.44 -13.88 1.85
C PRO A 120 15.21 -14.80 1.83
N ARG A 121 14.16 -14.44 2.58
CA ARG A 121 12.91 -15.19 2.72
C ARG A 121 11.79 -14.78 1.76
N VAL A 122 12.07 -13.88 0.79
CA VAL A 122 11.04 -13.35 -0.11
C VAL A 122 10.27 -14.43 -0.89
N MET A 123 10.88 -15.59 -1.14
CA MET A 123 10.22 -16.73 -1.79
C MET A 123 9.26 -17.50 -0.88
N GLU A 124 9.50 -17.45 0.44
CA GLU A 124 8.60 -18.04 1.43
C GLU A 124 7.41 -17.12 1.70
N THR A 125 7.69 -15.81 1.86
CA THR A 125 6.78 -14.85 2.51
C THR A 125 6.19 -13.81 1.56
N GLY A 126 6.83 -13.60 0.40
CA GLY A 126 6.45 -12.62 -0.60
C GLY A 126 5.53 -13.15 -1.69
N ALA A 127 5.37 -12.35 -2.74
CA ALA A 127 4.56 -12.66 -3.90
C ALA A 127 5.41 -12.87 -5.14
N CYS A 128 4.94 -13.74 -6.02
CA CYS A 128 5.54 -14.01 -7.32
C CYS A 128 4.80 -13.20 -8.39
N LEU A 129 5.51 -12.26 -8.99
CA LEU A 129 5.12 -11.50 -10.16
C LEU A 129 5.65 -12.23 -11.40
N ARG A 130 4.80 -12.44 -12.40
CA ARG A 130 5.21 -13.07 -13.66
C ARG A 130 5.32 -12.02 -14.75
N THR A 131 6.44 -12.02 -15.47
CA THR A 131 6.57 -11.20 -16.68
C THR A 131 5.72 -11.78 -17.81
N THR A 132 5.50 -10.98 -18.85
CA THR A 132 4.87 -11.43 -20.10
C THR A 132 5.64 -12.57 -20.77
N GLU A 133 6.93 -12.68 -20.49
CA GLU A 133 7.84 -13.74 -20.98
C GLU A 133 7.87 -14.98 -20.06
N GLY A 134 7.07 -14.98 -19.00
CA GLY A 134 6.93 -16.11 -18.07
C GLY A 134 7.96 -16.17 -16.95
N GLU A 135 8.83 -15.16 -16.84
CA GLU A 135 9.85 -15.09 -15.79
C GLU A 135 9.24 -14.85 -14.42
N ALA A 136 9.74 -15.55 -13.39
CA ALA A 136 9.30 -15.41 -12.01
C ALA A 136 10.14 -14.36 -11.27
N LEU A 137 9.50 -13.29 -10.83
CA LEU A 137 10.07 -12.19 -10.08
C LEU A 137 9.41 -12.12 -8.72
N TRP A 138 10.19 -12.17 -7.65
CA TRP A 138 9.68 -12.22 -6.28
C TRP A 138 9.90 -10.89 -5.56
N ASP A 139 8.89 -10.45 -4.84
CA ASP A 139 8.97 -9.25 -4.00
C ASP A 139 8.21 -9.41 -2.68
N GLU A 140 8.57 -8.62 -1.67
CA GLU A 140 7.72 -8.50 -0.49
C GLU A 140 6.38 -7.86 -0.86
N MET A 141 5.31 -8.42 -0.31
CA MET A 141 3.95 -7.95 -0.53
C MET A 141 3.22 -7.94 0.80
N LEU A 142 2.41 -6.90 1.02
CA LEU A 142 1.54 -6.84 2.19
C LEU A 142 0.36 -7.79 2.02
N MET A 143 0.08 -8.55 3.08
CA MET A 143 -1.12 -9.36 3.20
C MET A 143 -2.29 -8.52 3.73
N ASP A 144 -3.53 -8.94 3.47
CA ASP A 144 -4.73 -8.19 3.88
C ASP A 144 -4.80 -7.93 5.39
N ASP A 145 -4.39 -8.89 6.21
CA ASP A 145 -4.33 -8.77 7.67
C ASP A 145 -3.28 -7.74 8.13
N GLN A 146 -2.16 -7.63 7.40
CA GLN A 146 -1.15 -6.61 7.64
C GLN A 146 -1.66 -5.22 7.24
N ILE A 147 -2.32 -5.10 6.08
CA ILE A 147 -2.98 -3.86 5.65
C ILE A 147 -4.02 -3.43 6.69
N ASP A 148 -4.76 -4.39 7.23
CA ASP A 148 -5.79 -4.14 8.24
C ASP A 148 -5.19 -3.56 9.52
N VAL A 149 -4.04 -4.06 9.98
CA VAL A 149 -3.33 -3.47 11.12
C VAL A 149 -2.78 -2.08 10.78
N ILE A 150 -2.14 -1.90 9.62
CA ILE A 150 -1.56 -0.60 9.20
C ILE A 150 -2.63 0.49 9.13
N CYS A 151 -3.77 0.19 8.52
CA CYS A 151 -4.90 1.11 8.37
C CYS A 151 -5.75 1.25 9.65
N GLY A 152 -5.50 0.43 10.67
CA GLY A 152 -6.17 0.51 11.96
C GLY A 152 -7.62 0.04 11.91
N VAL A 153 -7.84 -1.15 11.36
CA VAL A 153 -9.16 -1.77 11.20
C VAL A 153 -9.69 -2.33 12.51
N TYR A 154 -10.99 -2.15 12.73
CA TYR A 154 -11.82 -2.83 13.73
C TYR A 154 -12.90 -3.65 13.02
N LYS A 155 -13.22 -4.81 13.61
CA LYS A 155 -14.42 -5.59 13.27
C LYS A 155 -15.56 -5.17 14.19
N VAL A 156 -16.61 -4.56 13.65
CA VAL A 156 -17.72 -4.02 14.44
C VAL A 156 -18.97 -4.86 14.19
N GLU A 157 -19.67 -5.24 15.26
CA GLU A 157 -20.97 -5.91 15.15
C GLU A 157 -21.96 -5.07 14.34
N THR A 158 -22.55 -5.68 13.31
CA THR A 158 -23.71 -5.12 12.63
C THR A 158 -24.97 -5.84 13.10
N GLU A 159 -26.08 -5.11 13.21
CA GLU A 159 -27.40 -5.72 13.35
C GLU A 159 -27.84 -6.21 11.97
N ASP A 160 -28.30 -7.47 11.90
CA ASP A 160 -29.13 -7.92 10.79
C ASP A 160 -30.55 -8.06 11.30
N ASP A 161 -31.42 -7.13 10.89
CA ASP A 161 -32.85 -7.18 11.19
C ASP A 161 -33.52 -8.44 10.59
N ARG A 162 -32.81 -9.21 9.75
CA ARG A 162 -33.28 -10.45 9.11
C ARG A 162 -33.12 -11.71 9.95
N TYR A 163 -32.40 -11.68 11.08
CA TYR A 163 -32.27 -12.84 11.97
C TYR A 163 -32.98 -12.61 13.32
N PRO A 164 -33.81 -13.57 13.78
CA PRO A 164 -34.50 -13.44 15.05
C PRO A 164 -33.52 -13.32 16.22
N LYS A 165 -33.82 -12.42 17.16
CA LYS A 165 -33.08 -12.24 18.42
C LYS A 165 -32.93 -13.58 19.14
N GLY A 166 -31.75 -14.19 19.06
CA GLY A 166 -31.45 -15.45 19.74
C GLY A 166 -30.51 -16.38 18.98
N ASP A 167 -30.41 -16.27 17.65
CA ASP A 167 -29.49 -17.10 16.88
C ASP A 167 -28.08 -16.48 16.83
N ARG A 168 -27.15 -17.08 17.58
CA ARG A 168 -25.75 -16.64 17.70
C ARG A 168 -24.87 -17.08 16.52
N ARG A 169 -25.41 -17.80 15.54
CA ARG A 169 -24.63 -18.45 14.47
C ARG A 169 -24.19 -17.53 13.32
N GLY A 170 -24.59 -16.26 13.30
CA GLY A 170 -24.21 -15.34 12.23
C GLY A 170 -24.24 -13.87 12.64
N LYS A 171 -23.36 -13.46 13.56
CA LYS A 171 -23.13 -12.02 13.76
C LYS A 171 -22.38 -11.48 12.54
N LEU A 172 -23.09 -10.75 11.67
CA LEU A 172 -22.45 -9.96 10.63
C LEU A 172 -21.53 -8.91 11.29
N THR A 173 -20.40 -8.66 10.66
CA THR A 173 -19.46 -7.63 11.10
C THR A 173 -19.11 -6.72 9.94
N GLU A 174 -18.97 -5.43 10.22
CA GLU A 174 -18.42 -4.46 9.30
C GLU A 174 -16.98 -4.12 9.67
N HIS A 175 -16.17 -3.78 8.67
CA HIS A 175 -14.82 -3.29 8.88
C HIS A 175 -14.83 -1.76 8.85
N VAL A 176 -14.47 -1.13 9.96
CA VAL A 176 -14.20 0.32 10.05
C VAL A 176 -12.72 0.53 10.32
N SER A 177 -12.15 1.65 9.88
CA SER A 177 -10.72 1.91 10.04
C SER A 177 -10.39 3.37 10.32
N TRP A 178 -9.26 3.61 10.99
CA TRP A 178 -8.69 4.95 11.20
C TRP A 178 -8.29 5.60 9.87
N PHE A 179 -7.66 4.83 8.98
CA PHE A 179 -7.22 5.27 7.66
C PHE A 179 -7.85 4.40 6.55
N PRO A 180 -8.12 4.93 5.35
CA PRO A 180 -8.64 4.11 4.25
C PRO A 180 -7.61 3.04 3.87
N LYS A 181 -8.11 1.85 3.55
CA LYS A 181 -7.30 0.83 2.85
C LYS A 181 -6.97 1.29 1.44
N ASP A 182 -6.03 0.62 0.77
CA ASP A 182 -5.70 0.89 -0.63
C ASP A 182 -6.94 0.93 -1.53
N ALA A 183 -7.90 0.02 -1.34
CA ALA A 183 -9.16 0.01 -2.11
C ALA A 183 -10.08 1.25 -1.89
N GLY A 184 -9.87 2.01 -0.82
CA GLY A 184 -10.54 3.30 -0.56
C GLY A 184 -9.74 4.50 -1.06
N TRP A 185 -8.40 4.40 -1.08
CA TRP A 185 -7.48 5.43 -1.56
C TRP A 185 -7.32 5.43 -3.09
N ARG A 186 -7.19 4.24 -3.68
CA ARG A 186 -6.89 4.05 -5.09
C ARG A 186 -8.00 4.64 -5.97
N GLY A 187 -7.59 5.46 -6.94
CA GLY A 187 -8.49 6.16 -7.84
C GLY A 187 -9.33 7.25 -7.17
N CYS A 188 -9.00 7.64 -5.93
CA CYS A 188 -9.59 8.85 -5.34
C CYS A 188 -8.93 10.11 -5.90
N GLY A 189 -9.47 11.29 -5.56
CA GLY A 189 -8.93 12.56 -6.06
C GLY A 189 -7.50 12.88 -5.60
N LEU A 190 -7.01 12.21 -4.56
CA LEU A 190 -5.67 12.35 -4.00
C LEU A 190 -4.67 11.31 -4.55
N ASP A 191 -5.16 10.31 -5.29
CA ASP A 191 -4.31 9.27 -5.91
C ASP A 191 -3.81 9.75 -7.28
N VAL A 192 -2.80 10.62 -7.26
CA VAL A 192 -2.18 11.21 -8.47
C VAL A 192 -0.89 10.51 -8.90
N GLY A 193 -0.58 9.34 -8.33
CA GLY A 193 0.62 8.54 -8.64
C GLY A 193 1.81 8.78 -7.70
N PHE A 194 1.77 9.83 -6.88
CA PHE A 194 2.74 10.12 -5.83
C PHE A 194 2.06 10.77 -4.63
N TRP A 195 2.80 10.91 -3.54
CA TRP A 195 2.34 11.61 -2.36
C TRP A 195 2.43 13.13 -2.56
N SER A 196 1.32 13.73 -2.99
CA SER A 196 1.22 15.16 -3.27
C SER A 196 1.10 16.01 -2.00
N PRO A 197 1.37 17.33 -2.08
CA PRO A 197 1.09 18.25 -0.97
C PRO A 197 -0.38 18.22 -0.51
N ASP A 198 -1.33 17.98 -1.42
CA ASP A 198 -2.75 17.84 -1.08
C ASP A 198 -3.03 16.56 -0.30
N ALA A 199 -2.37 15.46 -0.66
CA ALA A 199 -2.44 14.20 0.09
C ALA A 199 -1.85 14.36 1.50
N GLU A 200 -0.72 15.06 1.63
CA GLU A 200 -0.12 15.37 2.94
C GLU A 200 -1.03 16.27 3.77
N SER A 201 -1.59 17.33 3.18
CA SER A 201 -2.53 18.24 3.86
C SER A 201 -3.76 17.49 4.38
N TRP A 202 -4.33 16.62 3.55
CA TRP A 202 -5.43 15.74 3.95
C TRP A 202 -5.05 14.83 5.12
N TYR A 203 -3.85 14.23 5.06
CA TYR A 203 -3.35 13.34 6.10
C TYR A 203 -3.15 14.05 7.43
N GLN A 204 -2.46 15.20 7.42
CA GLN A 204 -2.18 16.01 8.60
C GLN A 204 -3.46 16.54 9.23
N HIS A 205 -4.41 17.02 8.42
CA HIS A 205 -5.71 17.46 8.92
C HIS A 205 -6.46 16.32 9.62
N ARG A 206 -6.41 15.11 9.05
CA ARG A 206 -7.03 13.95 9.67
C ARG A 206 -6.35 13.55 10.98
N LEU A 207 -5.02 13.58 11.03
CA LEU A 207 -4.27 13.28 12.24
C LEU A 207 -4.57 14.31 13.34
N ALA A 208 -4.63 15.59 12.99
CA ALA A 208 -5.01 16.67 13.92
C ALA A 208 -6.38 16.42 14.54
N ASN A 209 -7.39 16.03 13.74
CA ASN A 209 -8.71 15.69 14.25
C ASN A 209 -8.67 14.57 15.30
N TYR A 210 -7.79 13.57 15.14
CA TYR A 210 -7.63 12.51 16.14
C TYR A 210 -6.95 13.02 17.42
N LEU A 211 -5.95 13.89 17.29
CA LEU A 211 -5.28 14.48 18.44
C LEU A 211 -6.22 15.43 19.23
N ASP A 212 -7.14 16.09 18.54
CA ASP A 212 -8.17 16.95 19.13
C ASP A 212 -9.37 16.18 19.72
N GLY A 213 -9.38 14.85 19.57
CA GLY A 213 -10.42 13.97 20.11
C GLY A 213 -11.63 13.74 19.20
N ASP A 214 -11.63 14.23 17.94
CA ASP A 214 -12.63 13.89 16.93
C ASP A 214 -12.34 12.50 16.32
N PHE A 215 -12.54 11.46 17.12
CA PHE A 215 -12.28 10.09 16.74
C PHE A 215 -13.39 9.54 15.82
N LYS A 216 -13.09 9.47 14.52
CA LYS A 216 -13.98 8.88 13.51
C LYS A 216 -13.25 7.82 12.68
N CYS A 217 -13.58 6.55 12.91
CA CYS A 217 -13.34 5.49 11.95
C CYS A 217 -14.45 5.50 10.88
N LYS A 218 -14.10 5.03 9.69
CA LYS A 218 -15.03 4.93 8.55
C LYS A 218 -14.98 3.54 7.96
N ASN A 219 -16.11 3.07 7.43
CA ASN A 219 -16.12 1.89 6.58
C ASN A 219 -15.72 2.24 5.13
N GLN A 220 -15.57 1.22 4.28
CA GLN A 220 -15.10 1.40 2.89
C GLN A 220 -15.97 2.36 2.06
N SER A 221 -17.29 2.30 2.23
CA SER A 221 -18.23 3.16 1.48
C SER A 221 -18.13 4.62 1.91
N GLU A 222 -18.00 4.86 3.21
CA GLU A 222 -17.78 6.20 3.77
C GLU A 222 -16.44 6.78 3.34
N TRP A 223 -15.39 5.95 3.27
CA TRP A 223 -14.10 6.35 2.72
C TRP A 223 -14.22 6.83 1.29
N LYS A 224 -14.77 5.98 0.40
CA LYS A 224 -14.97 6.32 -1.02
C LYS A 224 -15.78 7.60 -1.18
N ARG A 225 -16.77 7.84 -0.33
CA ARG A 225 -17.55 9.09 -0.34
C ARG A 225 -16.72 10.29 0.10
N SER A 226 -15.96 10.17 1.20
CA SER A 226 -15.16 11.27 1.75
C SER A 226 -13.95 11.66 0.90
N LEU A 227 -13.43 10.74 0.10
CA LEU A 227 -12.24 10.94 -0.74
C LEU A 227 -12.61 11.32 -2.20
N LYS A 228 -13.90 11.48 -2.48
CA LYS A 228 -14.40 11.87 -3.81
C LYS A 228 -14.25 13.38 -4.01
N LEU A 229 -13.01 13.84 -4.12
CA LEU A 229 -12.69 15.26 -4.32
C LEU A 229 -12.81 15.67 -5.80
N TRP A 230 -12.27 14.85 -6.72
CA TRP A 230 -12.27 15.18 -8.15
C TRP A 230 -12.69 13.97 -9.01
N ARG A 231 -13.76 14.13 -9.80
CA ARG A 231 -14.36 13.03 -10.58
C ARG A 231 -13.49 12.59 -11.77
N ASP A 232 -12.65 13.48 -12.29
CA ASP A 232 -11.81 13.22 -13.46
C ASP A 232 -10.37 12.81 -13.10
N ALA A 233 -10.00 12.80 -11.81
CA ALA A 233 -8.68 12.34 -11.36
C ALA A 233 -8.31 10.94 -11.91
N PRO A 234 -9.21 9.94 -11.92
CA PRO A 234 -8.90 8.64 -12.49
C PRO A 234 -8.56 8.70 -13.99
N LYS A 235 -9.25 9.56 -14.75
CA LYS A 235 -9.00 9.70 -16.20
C LYS A 235 -7.65 10.37 -16.45
N LEU A 236 -7.30 11.38 -15.65
CA LEU A 236 -5.99 12.02 -15.74
C LEU A 236 -4.88 11.00 -15.42
N ALA A 237 -5.03 10.23 -14.33
CA ALA A 237 -4.07 9.20 -13.96
C ALA A 237 -3.91 8.15 -15.09
N GLU A 238 -5.01 7.68 -15.67
CA GLU A 238 -4.96 6.74 -16.80
C GLU A 238 -4.28 7.34 -18.05
N GLY A 239 -4.61 8.59 -18.39
CA GLY A 239 -4.04 9.29 -19.54
C GLY A 239 -2.54 9.54 -19.39
N LEU A 240 -2.13 10.01 -18.21
CA LEU A 240 -0.73 10.22 -17.89
C LEU A 240 0.03 8.88 -17.95
N GLU A 241 -0.60 7.77 -17.51
CA GLU A 241 0.05 6.45 -17.50
C GLU A 241 0.33 5.96 -18.92
N LYS A 242 -0.64 6.11 -19.82
CA LYS A 242 -0.44 5.80 -21.25
C LYS A 242 0.71 6.60 -21.85
N VAL A 243 0.78 7.90 -21.58
CA VAL A 243 1.86 8.77 -22.06
C VAL A 243 3.20 8.35 -21.47
N SER A 244 3.21 8.01 -20.18
CA SER A 244 4.40 7.57 -19.47
C SER A 244 4.94 6.27 -20.03
N GLN A 245 4.09 5.27 -20.22
CA GLN A 245 4.45 4.01 -20.85
C GLN A 245 5.03 4.24 -22.25
N GLY A 246 4.39 5.06 -23.07
CA GLY A 246 4.84 5.33 -24.44
C GLY A 246 6.23 5.94 -24.50
N PHE A 247 6.55 6.89 -23.62
CA PHE A 247 7.91 7.43 -23.57
C PHE A 247 8.94 6.39 -23.14
N LEU A 248 8.66 5.61 -22.09
CA LEU A 248 9.62 4.62 -21.58
C LEU A 248 9.98 3.60 -22.66
N GLN A 249 8.97 3.14 -23.41
CA GLN A 249 9.16 2.25 -24.55
C GLN A 249 10.01 2.90 -25.65
N CYS A 250 9.77 4.18 -25.96
CA CYS A 250 10.47 4.88 -27.04
C CYS A 250 11.91 5.30 -26.68
N HIS A 251 12.17 5.67 -25.43
CA HIS A 251 13.40 6.39 -25.06
C HIS A 251 14.28 5.68 -24.03
N VAL A 252 13.72 4.78 -23.20
CA VAL A 252 14.47 4.17 -22.08
C VAL A 252 14.74 2.69 -22.34
N LEU A 253 13.70 1.92 -22.66
CA LEU A 253 13.82 0.47 -22.86
C LEU A 253 14.58 0.09 -24.15
N ARG A 254 14.69 1.01 -25.12
CA ARG A 254 15.57 0.83 -26.27
C ARG A 254 17.07 0.88 -25.93
N LEU A 255 17.42 1.45 -24.78
CA LEU A 255 18.81 1.69 -24.36
C LEU A 255 19.22 0.90 -23.10
N CYS A 256 18.26 0.47 -22.28
CA CYS A 256 18.50 -0.25 -21.02
C CYS A 256 17.68 -1.55 -20.92
N THR A 257 18.36 -2.69 -20.95
CA THR A 257 17.78 -4.04 -20.75
C THR A 257 17.52 -4.39 -19.27
N LEU A 258 17.92 -3.53 -18.33
CA LEU A 258 17.84 -3.77 -16.87
C LEU A 258 16.54 -3.31 -16.21
N ILE A 259 15.69 -2.56 -16.94
CA ILE A 259 14.40 -2.08 -16.45
C ILE A 259 13.32 -2.93 -17.12
N VAL A 260 12.57 -3.72 -16.35
CA VAL A 260 11.40 -4.45 -16.86
C VAL A 260 10.16 -3.71 -16.40
N LEU A 261 9.41 -3.16 -17.35
CA LEU A 261 8.09 -2.58 -17.08
C LEU A 261 7.03 -3.68 -17.18
N ILE A 262 6.38 -3.97 -16.05
CA ILE A 262 5.11 -4.70 -16.11
C ILE A 262 4.00 -3.64 -16.16
N CYS A 263 3.52 -3.38 -17.36
CA CYS A 263 2.30 -2.60 -17.54
C CYS A 263 1.10 -3.49 -17.21
N SER A 264 0.23 -2.98 -16.34
CA SER A 264 -1.09 -3.53 -15.98
C SER A 264 -1.12 -4.67 -14.94
N PHE A 265 -1.06 -4.30 -13.66
CA PHE A 265 -1.82 -5.02 -12.63
C PHE A 265 -3.26 -4.48 -12.58
N SER A 266 -4.06 -4.84 -13.58
CA SER A 266 -5.53 -4.61 -13.56
C SER A 266 -6.32 -5.84 -13.14
N ARG A 267 -5.68 -6.98 -12.82
CA ARG A 267 -6.38 -8.19 -12.36
C ARG A 267 -5.52 -9.04 -11.43
N MET A 268 -5.26 -8.56 -10.21
CA MET A 268 -4.91 -9.41 -9.07
C MET A 268 -4.99 -8.63 -7.74
N PHE A 269 -6.09 -7.91 -7.54
CA PHE A 269 -6.57 -7.40 -6.26
C PHE A 269 -8.09 -7.31 -6.34
#